data_AF-A0A957E3J7-F1
#
_entry.id   AF-A0A957E3J7-F1
#
_cell.length_a   1.000
_cell.length_b   1.000
_cell.length_c   1.000
_cell.angle_alpha   90.00
_cell.angle_beta   90.00
_cell.angle_gamma   90.00
#
_symmetry.space_group_name_H-M   'P 1'
#
loop_
_entity.id
_entity.type
_entity.pdbx_description
1 polymer ?
#
loop_
_entity_poly.entity_id
_entity_poly.type
_entity_poly.pdbx_seq_one_letter_code
_entity_poly.pdbx_strand_id
1 'polypeptide(L)' 'MRLPTIKGSSLARQKMVFPYDFAGDVNLVFIAFLRRHQDKIDGWEPFVAQI' A
#
# COMPACT_ATOMS: atom_id res chain seq x y z
N MET A 1 2.64 20.42 -9.25
CA MET A 1 2.54 19.64 -8.00
C MET A 1 3.40 18.39 -8.16
N ARG A 2 4.33 18.09 -7.25
CA ARG A 2 5.19 16.89 -7.33
C ARG A 2 4.80 15.93 -6.22
N LEU A 3 4.51 14.67 -6.57
CA LEU A 3 4.22 13.63 -5.58
C LEU A 3 5.47 13.33 -4.74
N PRO A 4 5.33 13.05 -3.44
CA PRO A 4 6.46 12.66 -2.61
C PRO A 4 6.98 11.27 -3.01
N THR A 5 8.28 11.06 -2.90
CA THR A 5 8.86 9.72 -3.04
C THR A 5 8.83 9.01 -1.70
N ILE A 6 8.07 7.92 -1.60
CA ILE A 6 7.87 7.18 -0.35
C ILE A 6 8.18 5.70 -0.59
N LYS A 7 8.97 5.10 0.31
CA LYS A 7 9.20 3.65 0.35
C LYS A 7 8.23 3.02 1.34
N GLY A 8 7.52 1.99 0.90
CA GLY A 8 6.57 1.24 1.73
C GLY A 8 6.65 -0.25 1.44
N SER A 9 5.78 -1.01 2.12
CA SER A 9 5.55 -2.42 1.83
C SER A 9 4.05 -2.66 1.60
N SER A 10 3.72 -3.52 0.64
CA SER A 10 2.36 -4.01 0.47
C SER A 10 2.01 -5.09 1.48
N LEU A 11 0.74 -5.51 1.53
CA LEU A 11 0.27 -6.65 2.33
C LEU A 11 0.93 -7.97 1.90
N ALA A 12 1.40 -8.07 0.66
CA ALA A 12 2.20 -9.21 0.18
C ALA A 12 3.69 -9.10 0.58
N ARG A 13 4.05 -8.17 1.47
CA ARG A 13 5.43 -7.87 1.93
C ARG A 13 6.39 -7.51 0.79
N GLN A 14 5.87 -7.05 -0.33
CA GLN A 14 6.68 -6.53 -1.42
C GLN A 14 7.06 -5.09 -1.11
N LYS A 15 8.34 -4.76 -1.22
CA LYS A 15 8.81 -3.38 -1.11
C LYS A 15 8.37 -2.62 -2.34
N MET A 16 7.79 -1.45 -2.15
CA MET A 16 7.29 -0.58 -3.21
C MET A 16 7.74 0.86 -3.00
N VAL A 17 7.90 1.60 -4.09
CA VAL A 17 8.28 3.01 -4.13
C VAL A 17 7.21 3.80 -4.86
N PHE A 18 6.44 4.56 -4.09
CA PHE A 18 5.50 5.54 -4.64
C PHE A 18 6.25 6.81 -5.08
N PRO A 19 5.88 7.45 -6.22
CA PRO A 19 4.88 7.02 -7.20
C PRO A 19 5.42 6.09 -8.30
N TYR A 20 6.74 5.86 -8.36
CA TYR A 20 7.40 5.23 -9.50
C TYR A 20 6.85 3.85 -9.85
N ASP A 21 6.64 2.98 -8.87
CA ASP A 21 6.20 1.59 -9.10
C ASP A 21 4.74 1.47 -9.57
N PHE A 22 3.97 2.57 -9.54
CA PHE A 22 2.59 2.59 -10.01
C PHE A 22 2.44 3.13 -11.43
N ALA A 23 3.47 3.82 -11.96
CA ALA A 23 3.63 4.30 -13.34
C ALA A 23 2.43 5.01 -14.03
N GLY A 24 1.34 5.31 -13.30
CA GLY A 24 0.08 5.79 -13.87
C GLY A 24 -0.86 4.68 -14.36
N ASP A 25 -0.54 3.41 -14.13
CA ASP A 25 -1.33 2.27 -14.61
C ASP A 25 -2.63 2.08 -13.80
N VAL A 26 -2.70 2.67 -12.62
CA VAL A 26 -3.84 2.55 -11.70
C VAL A 26 -4.18 3.88 -11.03
N ASN A 27 -5.45 4.04 -10.66
CA ASN A 27 -5.88 5.11 -9.76
C ASN A 27 -5.59 4.75 -8.31
N LEU A 28 -4.98 5.68 -7.58
CA LEU A 28 -4.55 5.45 -6.20
C LEU A 28 -5.53 6.10 -5.22
N VAL A 29 -5.97 5.33 -4.23
CA VAL A 29 -6.84 5.79 -3.14
C VAL A 29 -6.06 5.69 -1.83
N PHE A 30 -5.87 6.84 -1.18
CA PHE A 30 -5.21 6.92 0.13
C PHE A 30 -6.26 6.95 1.24
N ILE A 31 -6.24 5.94 2.09
CA ILE A 31 -7.12 5.86 3.27
C ILE A 31 -6.25 6.02 4.51
N ALA A 32 -6.40 7.15 5.20
CA ALA A 32 -5.70 7.38 6.45
C ALA A 32 -6.34 6.56 7.58
N PHE A 33 -5.51 5.91 8.40
CA PHE A 33 -5.97 5.16 9.57
C PHE A 33 -5.01 5.29 10.75
N LEU A 34 -5.51 5.00 11.95
CA LEU A 34 -4.74 5.05 13.19
C LEU A 34 -3.92 3.77 13.34
N ARG A 35 -2.74 3.84 13.98
CA ARG A 35 -1.82 2.70 14.12
C ARG A 35 -2.50 1.42 14.64
N ARG A 36 -3.45 1.54 15.57
CA ARG A 36 -4.24 0.40 16.11
C ARG A 36 -5.11 -0.34 15.07
N HIS A 37 -5.36 0.26 13.91
CA HIS A 37 -6.07 -0.39 12.82
C HIS A 37 -5.14 -1.25 11.95
N GLN A 38 -3.81 -1.11 12.11
CA GLN A 38 -2.84 -1.94 11.39
C GLN A 38 -3.08 -3.42 11.67
N ASP A 39 -3.35 -3.81 12.92
CA ASP A 39 -3.62 -5.21 13.28
C ASP A 39 -4.82 -5.81 12.51
N LYS A 40 -5.83 -4.98 12.19
CA LYS A 40 -6.97 -5.41 11.37
C LYS A 40 -6.58 -5.59 9.91
N ILE A 41 -5.74 -4.70 9.39
CA ILE A 41 -5.25 -4.71 8.00
C ILE A 41 -4.27 -5.87 7.79
N ASP A 42 -3.39 -6.14 8.75
CA ASP A 42 -2.45 -7.27 8.71
C ASP A 42 -3.21 -8.60 8.71
N GLY A 43 -4.36 -8.67 9.38
CA GLY A 43 -5.28 -9.81 9.29
C GLY A 43 -5.83 -10.08 7.88
N TRP A 44 -5.67 -9.15 6.93
CA TRP A 44 -6.09 -9.34 5.55
C TRP A 44 -5.02 -10.02 4.68
N GLU A 45 -3.76 -10.10 5.13
CA GLU A 45 -2.65 -10.74 4.39
C GLU A 45 -3.03 -12.10 3.77
N PRO A 46 -3.71 -13.04 4.50
CA PRO A 46 -4.07 -14.36 3.95
C PRO A 46 -5.03 -14.33 2.76
N PHE A 47 -5.83 -13.26 2.64
CA PHE A 47 -6.86 -13.12 1.61
C PHE A 47 -6.34 -12.38 0.37
N VAL A 48 -5.29 -11.56 0.52
CA VAL A 48 -4.72 -10.76 -0.58
C VAL A 48 -3.86 -11.63 -1.51
N ALA A 49 -3.23 -12.69 -1.00
CA ALA A 49 -2.41 -13.59 -1.82
C ALA A 49 -3.22 -14.42 -2.85
N GLN A 50 -4.55 -14.29 -2.86
CA GLN A 50 -5.47 -15.05 -3.72
C GLN A 50 -6.03 -14.21 -4.89
N ILE A 51 -5.64 -12.94 -5.00
CA ILE A 51 -6.08 -11.98 -6.04
C ILE A 51 -4.89 -11.71 -6.96
#